data_AF-A0A5C1WEQ2-F1
#
_entry.id   AF-A0A5C1WEQ2-F1
#
_cell.length_a   1.000
_cell.length_b   1.000
_cell.length_c   1.000
_cell.angle_alpha   90.00
_cell.angle_beta   90.00
_cell.angle_gamma   90.00
#
_symmetry.space_group_name_H-M   'P 1'
#
loop_
_entity.id
_entity.type
_entity.pdbx_description
1 polymer ?
#
loop_
_entity_poly.entity_id
_entity_poly.type
_entity_poly.pdbx_seq_one_letter_code
_entity_poly.pdbx_strand_id
1 'polypeptide(L)'
;MTSQASKSEQALPEDLEASVERVIADCDGDARAAVRVLLVANSHAMAEITAIEAEMARLLADVSRGYARGHWEWLLERAEIAIPYSRE
;
A
#
# COMPACT_ATOMS: atom_id res chain seq x y z
N MET A 1 16.81 9.30 16.23
CA MET A 1 16.81 9.93 14.89
C MET A 1 17.27 8.83 13.94
N THR A 2 16.55 8.31 12.95
CA THR A 2 15.29 8.61 12.26
C THR A 2 14.94 7.34 11.46
N SER A 3 13.68 6.90 11.49
CA SER A 3 13.00 6.34 10.31
C SER A 3 11.56 6.10 10.69
N GLN A 4 10.83 7.20 10.57
CA GLN A 4 9.38 7.23 10.57
C GLN A 4 8.96 6.49 9.29
N ALA A 5 8.62 5.21 9.43
CA ALA A 5 7.82 4.53 8.42
C ALA A 5 6.52 5.33 8.33
N SER A 6 6.45 6.21 7.32
CA SER A 6 5.20 6.83 6.91
C SER A 6 4.34 5.71 6.34
N LYS A 7 3.72 4.96 7.24
CA LYS A 7 2.42 4.38 6.96
C LYS A 7 1.54 5.61 6.78
N SER A 8 1.31 5.98 5.53
CA SER A 8 0.24 6.87 5.16
C SER A 8 -1.05 6.17 5.56
N GLU A 9 -1.36 6.24 6.86
CA GLU A 9 -2.71 6.25 7.37
C GLU A 9 -3.36 7.32 6.50
N GLN A 10 -4.13 6.91 5.49
CA GLN A 10 -4.96 7.84 4.75
C GLN A 10 -5.77 8.53 5.82
N ALA A 11 -5.44 9.79 6.11
CA ALA A 11 -6.22 10.60 7.01
C ALA A 11 -7.61 10.56 6.43
N LEU A 12 -8.50 9.79 7.07
CA LEU A 12 -9.91 9.83 6.77
C LEU A 12 -10.25 11.32 6.76
N PRO A 13 -10.93 11.83 5.70
CA PRO A 13 -11.27 13.25 5.64
C PRO A 13 -11.81 13.66 7.01
N GLU A 14 -11.23 14.71 7.61
CA GLU A 14 -11.54 15.13 8.99
C GLU A 14 -13.04 15.41 9.19
N ASP A 15 -13.81 15.50 8.10
CA ASP A 15 -15.25 15.37 8.07
C ASP A 15 -15.74 14.59 6.82
N LEU A 16 -16.26 13.39 7.04
CA LEU A 16 -16.87 12.57 6.00
C LEU A 16 -18.15 13.22 5.45
N GLU A 17 -18.92 13.90 6.29
CA GLU A 17 -20.18 14.51 5.90
C GLU A 17 -19.94 15.68 4.94
N ALA A 18 -18.96 16.55 5.25
CA ALA A 18 -18.54 17.61 4.33
C ALA A 18 -18.04 17.07 2.98
N SER A 19 -17.45 15.88 2.96
CA SER A 19 -17.01 15.21 1.72
C SER A 19 -18.20 14.68 0.93
N VAL A 20 -19.22 14.12 1.60
CA VAL A 20 -20.47 13.69 0.97
C VAL A 20 -21.19 14.88 0.33
N GLU A 21 -21.36 15.97 1.07
CA GLU A 21 -22.00 17.19 0.55
C GLU A 21 -21.27 17.76 -0.67
N ARG A 22 -19.93 17.73 -0.66
CA ARG A 22 -19.12 18.14 -1.81
C ARG A 22 -19.37 17.27 -3.04
N VAL A 23 -19.36 15.95 -2.87
CA VAL A 23 -19.58 15.01 -4.00
C VAL A 23 -21.00 15.14 -4.56
N ILE A 24 -22.00 15.39 -3.70
CA ILE A 24 -23.37 15.67 -4.14
C ILE A 24 -23.42 16.99 -4.92
N ALA A 25 -22.75 18.04 -4.45
CA ALA A 25 -22.68 19.33 -5.14
C ALA A 25 -21.99 19.21 -6.51
N ASP A 26 -20.90 18.44 -6.60
CA ASP A 26 -20.20 18.16 -7.86
C ASP A 26 -21.06 17.35 -8.86
N CYS A 27 -22.10 16.67 -8.36
CA CYS A 27 -23.09 15.94 -9.15
C CYS A 27 -24.38 16.76 -9.38
N ASP A 28 -24.30 18.09 -9.38
CA ASP A 28 -25.43 19.01 -9.56
C ASP A 28 -26.59 18.78 -8.55
N GLY A 29 -26.27 18.28 -7.36
CA GLY A 29 -27.26 17.94 -6.33
C GLY A 29 -27.94 16.58 -6.52
N ASP A 30 -27.59 15.79 -7.54
CA ASP A 30 -28.12 14.44 -7.74
C ASP A 30 -27.40 13.42 -6.84
N ALA A 31 -28.00 13.14 -5.68
CA ALA A 31 -27.51 12.13 -4.75
C ALA A 31 -27.37 10.72 -5.38
N ARG A 32 -28.22 10.37 -6.35
CA ARG A 32 -28.13 9.06 -7.03
C ARG A 32 -26.93 9.03 -7.97
N ALA A 33 -26.61 10.13 -8.65
CA ALA A 33 -25.38 10.25 -9.43
C ALA A 33 -24.14 10.19 -8.53
N ALA A 34 -24.13 10.91 -7.41
CA ALA A 34 -23.05 10.88 -6.41
C ALA A 34 -22.78 9.45 -5.90
N VAL A 35 -23.82 8.68 -5.56
CA VAL A 35 -23.68 7.28 -5.14
C VAL A 35 -23.08 6.40 -6.23
N ARG A 36 -23.46 6.60 -7.51
CA ARG A 36 -22.87 5.84 -8.62
C ARG A 36 -21.38 6.15 -8.78
N VAL A 37 -21.00 7.42 -8.70
CA VAL A 37 -19.58 7.84 -8.74
C VAL A 37 -18.80 7.17 -7.63
N LEU A 38 -19.32 7.22 -6.40
CA LEU A 38 -18.67 6.60 -5.24
C LEU A 38 -18.51 5.09 -5.41
N LEU A 39 -19.53 4.39 -5.91
CA LEU A 39 -19.46 2.94 -6.14
C LEU A 39 -18.40 2.56 -7.18
N VAL A 40 -18.32 3.32 -8.29
CA VAL A 40 -17.29 3.10 -9.32
C VAL A 40 -15.89 3.39 -8.76
N ALA A 41 -15.73 4.51 -8.03
CA ALA A 41 -14.47 4.85 -7.40
C ALA A 41 -14.01 3.79 -6.39
N ASN A 42 -14.95 3.29 -5.57
CA ASN A 42 -14.67 2.23 -4.61
C ASN A 42 -14.27 0.93 -5.31
N SER A 43 -15.00 0.52 -6.34
CA SER A 43 -14.64 -0.67 -7.15
C SER A 43 -13.24 -0.55 -7.75
N HIS A 44 -12.83 0.64 -8.19
CA HIS A 44 -11.49 0.86 -8.73
C HIS A 44 -10.42 0.75 -7.64
N ALA A 45 -10.62 1.41 -6.50
CA ALA A 45 -9.69 1.35 -5.38
C ALA A 45 -9.50 -0.09 -4.87
N MET A 46 -10.58 -0.88 -4.77
CA MET A 46 -10.49 -2.30 -4.42
C MET A 46 -9.66 -3.12 -5.41
N ALA A 47 -9.81 -2.85 -6.71
CA ALA A 47 -9.03 -3.52 -7.75
C ALA A 47 -7.54 -3.16 -7.67
N GLU A 48 -7.21 -1.89 -7.40
CA GLU A 48 -5.84 -1.44 -7.19
C GLU A 48 -5.19 -2.10 -5.97
N ILE A 49 -5.91 -2.14 -4.84
CA ILE A 49 -5.44 -2.84 -3.62
C ILE A 49 -5.13 -4.30 -3.95
N THR A 50 -6.05 -4.99 -4.62
CA THR A 50 -5.87 -6.40 -5.01
C THR A 50 -4.64 -6.59 -5.89
N ALA A 51 -4.40 -5.68 -6.85
CA ALA A 51 -3.23 -5.74 -7.72
C ALA A 51 -1.92 -5.51 -6.96
N ILE A 52 -1.91 -4.55 -6.03
CA ILE A 52 -0.76 -4.27 -5.17
C ILE A 52 -0.45 -5.46 -4.26
N GLU A 53 -1.46 -6.08 -3.65
CA GLU A 53 -1.31 -7.26 -2.81
C GLU A 53 -0.72 -8.44 -3.60
N ALA A 54 -1.17 -8.64 -4.84
CA ALA A 54 -0.62 -9.68 -5.72
C ALA A 54 0.85 -9.44 -6.05
N GLU A 55 1.24 -8.19 -6.33
CA GLU A 55 2.62 -7.82 -6.57
C GLU A 55 3.49 -7.98 -5.31
N MET A 56 2.98 -7.55 -4.15
CA MET A 56 3.65 -7.77 -2.86
C MET A 56 3.88 -9.27 -2.61
N ALA A 57 2.88 -10.12 -2.86
CA ALA A 57 3.01 -11.56 -2.71
C ALA A 57 4.09 -12.13 -3.64
N ARG A 58 4.15 -11.65 -4.90
CA ARG A 58 5.18 -12.04 -5.87
C ARG A 58 6.58 -11.64 -5.40
N LEU A 59 6.75 -10.39 -4.98
CA LEU A 59 8.02 -9.87 -4.47
C LEU A 59 8.47 -10.61 -3.21
N LEU A 60 7.56 -10.87 -2.26
CA LEU A 60 7.85 -11.65 -1.06
C LEU A 60 8.29 -13.08 -1.41
N ALA A 61 7.66 -13.72 -2.39
CA ALA A 61 8.07 -15.04 -2.85
C ALA A 61 9.47 -15.02 -3.49
N ASP A 62 9.83 -13.97 -4.24
CA ASP A 62 11.17 -13.80 -4.80
C ASP A 62 12.23 -13.57 -3.73
N VAL A 63 11.94 -12.71 -2.74
CA VAL A 63 12.83 -12.49 -1.59
C VAL A 63 12.99 -13.78 -0.78
N SER A 64 11.90 -14.50 -0.51
CA SER A 64 11.93 -15.78 0.20
C SER A 64 12.75 -16.82 -0.56
N ARG A 65 12.63 -16.91 -1.89
CA ARG A 65 13.47 -17.77 -2.72
C ARG A 65 14.94 -17.35 -2.71
N GLY A 66 15.23 -16.05 -2.77
CA GLY A 66 16.59 -15.51 -2.70
C GLY A 66 17.24 -15.77 -1.34
N TYR A 67 16.47 -15.62 -0.26
CA TYR A 67 16.85 -15.93 1.11
C TYR A 67 17.10 -17.43 1.28
N ALA A 68 16.17 -18.29 0.84
CA ALA A 68 16.29 -19.75 0.91
C ALA A 68 17.44 -20.33 0.07
N ARG A 69 17.93 -19.60 -0.94
CA ARG A 69 19.09 -19.99 -1.77
C ARG A 69 20.43 -19.40 -1.28
N GLY A 70 20.48 -18.77 -0.10
CA GLY A 70 21.71 -18.17 0.44
C GLY A 70 22.21 -16.95 -0.32
N HIS A 71 21.43 -16.42 -1.28
CA HIS A 71 21.86 -15.27 -2.09
C HIS A 71 21.92 -13.97 -1.26
N TRP A 72 21.21 -13.92 -0.14
CA TRP A 72 21.22 -12.81 0.80
C TRP A 72 22.56 -12.67 1.54
N GLU A 73 23.23 -13.78 1.87
CA GLU A 73 24.57 -13.79 2.49
C GLU A 73 25.59 -13.12 1.55
N TRP A 74 25.59 -13.51 0.27
CA TRP A 74 26.45 -12.89 -0.75
C TRP A 74 26.16 -11.40 -0.96
N LEU A 75 24.89 -10.99 -0.85
CA LEU A 75 24.46 -9.60 -1.04
C LEU A 75 24.88 -8.72 0.16
N LEU A 76 24.85 -9.26 1.38
CA LEU A 76 25.33 -8.60 2.59
C LEU A 76 26.87 -8.52 2.62
N GLU A 77 27.57 -9.58 2.25
CA GLU A 77 29.03 -9.56 2.08
C GLU A 77 29.45 -8.49 1.07
N ARG A 78 28.78 -8.40 -0.09
CA ARG A 78 29.11 -7.40 -1.12
C ARG A 78 28.73 -5.97 -0.72
N ALA A 79 27.76 -5.79 0.16
CA ALA A 79 27.37 -4.49 0.70
C ALA A 79 28.22 -4.06 1.91
N GLU A 80 29.18 -4.88 2.36
CA GLU A 80 29.97 -4.69 3.58
C GLU A 80 29.10 -4.51 4.85
N ILE A 81 27.89 -5.07 4.84
CA ILE A 81 26.98 -5.01 5.99
C ILE A 81 27.18 -6.28 6.82
N ALA A 82 27.68 -6.12 8.05
CA ALA A 82 27.86 -7.24 8.97
C ALA A 82 26.52 -7.96 9.23
N ILE A 83 26.50 -9.29 9.07
CA ILE A 83 25.31 -10.11 9.31
C ILE A 83 25.03 -10.13 10.83
N PRO A 84 23.91 -9.57 11.31
CA PRO A 84 23.71 -9.31 12.74
C PRO A 84 23.49 -10.56 13.61
N TYR A 85 23.45 -11.77 13.02
CA TYR A 85 23.14 -13.01 13.74
C TYR A 85 24.10 -14.18 13.46
N SER A 86 25.29 -13.96 12.88
CA SER A 86 26.29 -15.03 12.81
C SER A 86 26.77 -15.33 14.24
N ARG A 87 26.36 -16.47 14.81
CA ARG A 87 27.04 -17.01 16.00
C ARG A 87 28.37 -17.60 15.56
N GLU A 88 29.44 -17.14 16.19
CA GLU A 88 30.77 -17.76 16.21
C GLU A 88 30.71 -19.22 16.71
#